data_AF-A0A268U9P1-F1
#
_entry.id   AF-A0A268U9P1-F1
#
_cell.length_a   1.000
_cell.length_b   1.000
_cell.length_c   1.000
_cell.angle_alpha   90.00
_cell.angle_beta   90.00
_cell.angle_gamma   90.00
#
_symmetry.space_group_name_H-M   'P 1'
#
loop_
_entity.id
_entity.type
_entity.pdbx_description
1 polymer ?
#
loop_
_entity_poly.entity_id
_entity_poly.type
_entity_poly.pdbx_seq_one_letter_code
_entity_poly.pdbx_strand_id
1 'polypeptide(L)'
;MIHTLLASASIPLDKIQAKCGDPKDFNTKQKKVILYAYNYGSTKGLGYTMAAIAWQESCAGEYMVNFSDPSAGIYHAHIPGVIKKYTKYKDVSFVRNFIGELLMRDNEFASKVALENLLFWQKNRKGNYKEIIKSYNKGFSWEKNKSKNKSAEAYYQDIRMKVLKLRSYIPKYTKAYNNSLKIELEDKNQNIKNTLKDIQDSRKQQKNPIKKIESKDKIFIMPEP
;
A
#
# COMPACT_ATOMS: atom_id res chain seq x y z
N MET A 1 40.09 30.49 25.50
CA MET A 1 38.85 29.80 25.91
C MET A 1 37.89 29.82 24.74
N ILE A 2 37.73 28.69 24.03
CA ILE A 2 36.75 28.57 22.95
C ILE A 2 35.43 28.12 23.59
N HIS A 3 34.44 29.01 23.64
CA HIS A 3 33.08 28.65 24.02
C HIS A 3 32.39 27.98 22.82
N THR A 4 32.31 26.65 22.86
CA THR A 4 31.50 25.89 21.91
C THR A 4 30.03 26.06 22.29
N LEU A 5 29.28 26.84 21.51
CA LEU A 5 27.82 26.90 21.62
C LEU A 5 27.23 25.53 21.24
N LEU A 6 26.72 24.81 22.23
CA LEU A 6 25.87 23.64 22.01
C LEU A 6 24.48 24.14 21.57
N ALA A 7 24.21 24.10 20.27
CA ALA A 7 22.84 24.26 19.77
C ALA A 7 22.02 23.04 20.20
N SER A 8 21.05 23.23 21.10
CA SER A 8 20.12 22.18 21.49
C SER A 8 19.08 21.99 20.37
N ALA A 9 19.04 20.79 19.77
CA ALA A 9 18.00 20.43 18.82
C ALA A 9 16.65 20.27 19.56
N SER A 10 15.65 21.07 19.19
CA SER A 10 14.27 20.94 19.67
C SER A 10 13.45 20.04 18.74
N ILE A 11 12.53 19.26 19.30
CA ILE A 11 11.59 18.45 18.51
C ILE A 11 10.60 19.40 17.81
N PRO A 12 10.42 19.31 16.47
CA PRO A 12 9.44 20.11 15.75
C PRO A 12 8.03 19.56 16.00
N LEU A 13 7.39 19.99 17.09
CA LEU A 13 6.07 19.52 17.52
C LEU A 13 4.97 19.79 16.49
N ASP A 14 5.13 20.83 15.67
CA ASP A 14 4.27 21.14 14.52
C ASP A 14 4.23 20.02 13.48
N LYS A 15 5.30 19.24 13.38
CA LYS A 15 5.42 18.08 12.49
C LYS A 15 4.86 16.79 13.10
N ILE A 16 4.50 16.80 14.38
CA ILE A 16 3.93 15.64 15.08
C ILE A 16 2.42 15.82 15.16
N GLN A 17 1.72 15.39 14.11
CA GLN A 17 0.26 15.35 14.08
C GLN A 17 -0.21 13.94 13.75
N ALA A 18 -0.69 13.23 14.78
CA ALA A 18 -1.35 11.94 14.60
C ALA A 18 -2.78 12.19 14.11
N LYS A 19 -3.02 12.02 12.80
CA LYS A 19 -4.37 12.12 12.23
C LYS A 19 -4.71 10.83 11.51
N CYS A 20 -5.38 9.92 12.22
CA CYS A 20 -6.07 8.83 11.55
C CYS A 20 -7.53 9.18 11.31
N GLY A 21 -7.78 9.75 10.13
CA GLY A 21 -9.09 10.25 9.71
C GLY A 21 -10.03 9.18 9.14
N ASP A 22 -11.09 9.66 8.49
CA ASP A 22 -12.05 8.84 7.77
C ASP A 22 -11.49 8.45 6.38
N PRO A 23 -11.86 7.30 5.78
CA PRO A 23 -11.31 6.85 4.50
C PRO A 23 -11.54 7.82 3.35
N LYS A 24 -12.56 8.68 3.43
CA LYS A 24 -12.77 9.77 2.46
C LYS A 24 -11.60 10.76 2.41
N ASP A 25 -10.97 11.00 3.56
CA ASP A 25 -9.91 11.99 3.78
C ASP A 25 -8.50 11.38 3.60
N PHE A 26 -8.42 10.07 3.35
CA PHE A 26 -7.14 9.39 3.13
C PHE A 26 -6.40 9.91 1.90
N ASN A 27 -5.07 9.99 2.03
CA ASN A 27 -4.21 10.26 0.89
C ASN A 27 -4.17 9.05 -0.07
N THR A 28 -3.59 9.22 -1.25
CA THR A 28 -3.54 8.19 -2.28
C THR A 28 -2.87 6.88 -1.81
N LYS A 29 -1.82 6.97 -0.98
CA LYS A 29 -1.12 5.78 -0.43
C LYS A 29 -2.04 4.99 0.50
N GLN A 30 -2.70 5.67 1.44
CA GLN A 30 -3.64 5.03 2.37
C GLN A 30 -4.84 4.39 1.63
N LYS A 31 -5.39 5.06 0.62
CA LYS A 31 -6.47 4.51 -0.23
C LYS A 31 -6.05 3.23 -0.94
N LYS A 32 -4.81 3.19 -1.45
CA LYS A 32 -4.22 1.98 -2.07
C LYS A 32 -4.05 0.86 -1.04
N VAL A 33 -3.59 1.15 0.17
CA VAL A 33 -3.45 0.14 1.24
C VAL A 33 -4.80 -0.45 1.64
N ILE A 34 -5.85 0.36 1.77
CA ILE A 34 -7.21 -0.12 2.05
C ILE A 34 -7.71 -1.08 0.96
N LEU A 35 -7.55 -0.69 -0.32
CA LEU A 35 -7.99 -1.54 -1.43
C LEU A 35 -7.16 -2.81 -1.53
N TYR A 36 -5.85 -2.72 -1.32
CA TYR A 36 -4.95 -3.86 -1.28
C TYR A 36 -5.35 -4.86 -0.17
N ALA A 37 -5.51 -4.39 1.07
CA ALA A 37 -5.91 -5.23 2.19
C ALA A 37 -7.29 -5.87 1.98
N TYR A 38 -8.23 -5.11 1.40
CA TYR A 38 -9.53 -5.63 1.02
C TYR A 38 -9.41 -6.79 0.01
N ASN A 39 -8.66 -6.58 -1.07
CA ASN A 39 -8.48 -7.60 -2.10
C ASN A 39 -7.79 -8.85 -1.56
N TYR A 40 -6.74 -8.68 -0.74
CA TYR A 40 -5.98 -9.78 -0.15
C TYR A 40 -6.85 -10.71 0.69
N GLY A 41 -7.74 -10.15 1.52
CA GLY A 41 -8.64 -10.94 2.36
C GLY A 41 -9.91 -11.45 1.67
N SER A 42 -10.26 -10.92 0.50
CA SER A 42 -11.58 -11.16 -0.13
C SER A 42 -11.81 -12.62 -0.49
N THR A 43 -10.79 -13.33 -0.97
CA THR A 43 -10.91 -14.76 -1.34
C THR A 43 -11.22 -15.67 -0.15
N LYS A 44 -11.04 -15.19 1.08
CA LYS A 44 -11.36 -15.89 2.33
C LYS A 44 -12.56 -15.29 3.06
N GLY A 45 -13.30 -14.37 2.44
CA GLY A 45 -14.42 -13.66 3.07
C GLY A 45 -14.00 -12.64 4.15
N LEU A 46 -12.72 -12.28 4.18
CA LEU A 46 -12.11 -11.42 5.20
C LEU A 46 -11.69 -10.03 4.67
N GLY A 47 -12.07 -9.68 3.43
CA GLY A 47 -11.60 -8.45 2.79
C GLY A 47 -11.86 -7.18 3.61
N TYR A 48 -13.11 -6.91 3.97
CA TYR A 48 -13.44 -5.75 4.81
C TYR A 48 -12.76 -5.81 6.19
N THR A 49 -12.58 -7.00 6.76
CA THR A 49 -11.90 -7.19 8.05
C THR A 49 -10.43 -6.82 7.94
N MET A 50 -9.72 -7.31 6.92
CA MET A 50 -8.32 -6.97 6.68
C MET A 50 -8.15 -5.47 6.44
N ALA A 51 -9.00 -4.86 5.60
CA ALA A 51 -8.96 -3.41 5.39
C ALA A 51 -9.23 -2.60 6.68
N ALA A 52 -10.17 -3.05 7.53
CA ALA A 52 -10.45 -2.42 8.81
C ALA A 52 -9.29 -2.54 9.81
N ILE A 53 -8.61 -3.69 9.84
CA ILE A 53 -7.42 -3.90 10.67
C ILE A 53 -6.27 -3.03 10.15
N ALA A 54 -6.03 -2.97 8.84
CA ALA A 54 -4.99 -2.09 8.28
C ALA A 54 -5.23 -0.62 8.65
N TRP A 55 -6.49 -0.18 8.64
CA TRP A 55 -6.86 1.14 9.14
C TRP A 55 -6.62 1.27 10.65
N GLN A 56 -7.09 0.33 11.46
CA GLN A 56 -6.97 0.39 12.92
C GLN A 56 -5.51 0.41 13.40
N GLU A 57 -4.68 -0.44 12.81
CA GLU A 57 -3.34 -0.71 13.31
C GLU A 57 -2.34 0.34 12.84
N SER A 58 -2.29 0.60 11.53
CA SER A 58 -1.23 1.43 10.93
C SER A 58 -1.74 2.74 10.33
N CYS A 59 -3.00 3.07 10.55
CA CYS A 59 -3.69 4.10 9.79
C CYS A 59 -3.56 3.93 8.27
N ALA A 60 -3.80 2.70 7.79
CA ALA A 60 -3.64 2.33 6.40
C ALA A 60 -2.22 2.57 5.86
N GLY A 61 -1.20 2.23 6.66
CA GLY A 61 0.20 2.24 6.26
C GLY A 61 0.95 3.56 6.46
N GLU A 62 0.41 4.45 7.30
CA GLU A 62 1.07 5.70 7.70
C GLU A 62 2.04 5.48 8.86
N TYR A 63 1.58 4.76 9.89
CA TYR A 63 2.37 4.45 11.09
C TYR A 63 2.64 2.95 11.11
N MET A 64 3.86 2.55 10.76
CA MET A 64 4.16 1.14 10.46
C MET A 64 4.84 0.40 11.62
N VAL A 65 5.06 1.07 12.76
CA VAL A 65 5.80 0.53 13.91
C VAL A 65 5.09 0.92 15.19
N ASN A 66 4.93 -0.03 16.11
CA ASN A 66 4.51 0.22 17.48
C ASN A 66 5.63 -0.20 18.43
N PHE A 67 6.15 0.76 19.19
CA PHE A 67 7.25 0.55 20.12
C PHE A 67 6.80 0.02 21.48
N SER A 68 5.53 0.23 21.87
CA SER A 68 4.99 -0.25 23.16
C SER A 68 4.68 -1.74 23.14
N ASP A 69 4.17 -2.23 22.02
CA ASP A 69 3.98 -3.64 21.72
C ASP A 69 4.74 -3.94 20.42
N PRO A 70 5.94 -4.56 20.47
CA PRO A 70 6.90 -4.59 19.37
C PRO A 70 6.29 -5.31 18.16
N SER A 71 5.73 -4.51 17.27
CA SER A 71 4.94 -4.94 16.14
C SER A 71 5.12 -3.98 14.98
N ALA A 72 4.98 -4.50 13.76
CA ALA A 72 5.27 -3.74 12.55
C ALA A 72 4.42 -4.16 11.35
N GLY A 73 4.46 -3.32 10.32
CA GLY A 73 3.75 -3.51 9.06
C GLY A 73 2.31 -3.00 9.11
N ILE A 74 1.61 -3.09 7.98
CA ILE A 74 0.27 -2.50 7.83
C ILE A 74 -0.78 -3.06 8.80
N TYR A 75 -0.55 -4.24 9.39
CA TYR A 75 -1.43 -4.87 10.40
C TYR A 75 -0.81 -4.97 11.79
N HIS A 76 0.36 -4.36 12.03
CA HIS A 76 1.10 -4.48 13.29
C HIS A 76 1.23 -5.95 13.77
N ALA A 77 1.88 -6.78 12.96
CA ALA A 77 2.17 -8.14 13.37
C ALA A 77 3.18 -8.15 14.53
N HIS A 78 2.84 -8.83 15.63
CA HIS A 78 3.71 -8.97 16.81
C HIS A 78 5.02 -9.68 16.45
N ILE A 79 6.13 -8.94 16.45
CA ILE A 79 7.43 -9.36 15.92
C ILE A 79 7.95 -10.63 16.63
N PRO A 80 7.94 -10.74 17.98
CA PRO A 80 8.34 -11.98 18.64
C PRO A 80 7.50 -13.19 18.22
N GLY A 81 6.21 -12.98 17.94
CA GLY A 81 5.31 -14.02 17.45
C GLY A 81 5.70 -14.49 16.04
N VAL A 82 6.07 -13.55 15.16
CA VAL A 82 6.56 -13.84 13.81
C VAL A 82 7.89 -14.59 13.86
N ILE A 83 8.85 -14.14 14.68
CA ILE A 83 10.14 -14.83 14.86
C ILE A 83 9.91 -16.29 15.27
N LYS A 84 9.09 -16.50 16.31
CA LYS A 84 8.77 -17.83 16.84
C LYS A 84 8.11 -18.74 15.81
N LYS A 85 7.27 -18.19 14.93
CA LYS A 85 6.47 -18.97 13.98
C LYS A 85 7.20 -19.25 12.65
N TYR A 86 7.97 -18.31 12.14
CA TYR A 86 8.50 -18.37 10.76
C TYR A 86 10.02 -18.55 10.69
N THR A 87 10.72 -18.58 11.82
CA THR A 87 12.19 -18.66 11.84
C THR A 87 12.70 -19.66 12.87
N LYS A 88 13.99 -19.99 12.79
CA LYS A 88 14.73 -20.73 13.81
C LYS A 88 15.59 -19.81 14.70
N TYR A 89 15.53 -18.50 14.47
CA TYR A 89 16.38 -17.55 15.17
C TYR A 89 15.85 -17.28 16.59
N LYS A 90 16.78 -16.96 17.50
CA LYS A 90 16.42 -16.48 18.84
C LYS A 90 15.81 -15.08 18.74
N ASP A 91 14.84 -14.83 19.61
CA ASP A 91 14.23 -13.51 19.74
C ASP A 91 15.18 -12.52 20.44
N VAL A 92 15.97 -11.79 19.65
CA VAL A 92 16.93 -10.76 20.09
C VAL A 92 16.72 -9.48 19.30
N SER A 93 17.14 -8.33 19.83
CA SER A 93 16.89 -6.99 19.24
C SER A 93 17.29 -6.88 17.78
N PHE A 94 18.44 -7.45 17.38
CA PHE A 94 18.89 -7.43 15.99
C PHE A 94 17.92 -8.17 15.05
N VAL A 95 17.45 -9.35 15.46
CA VAL A 95 16.46 -10.13 14.67
C VAL A 95 15.12 -9.41 14.64
N ARG A 96 14.71 -8.76 15.74
CA ARG A 96 13.48 -7.95 15.76
C ARG A 96 13.53 -6.80 14.76
N ASN A 97 14.68 -6.13 14.61
CA ASN A 97 14.86 -5.07 13.61
C ASN A 97 14.70 -5.61 12.19
N PHE A 98 15.32 -6.75 11.88
CA PHE A 98 15.21 -7.37 10.55
C PHE A 98 13.78 -7.80 10.23
N ILE A 99 13.09 -8.46 11.17
CA ILE A 99 11.70 -8.90 10.97
C ILE A 99 10.75 -7.72 10.92
N GLY A 100 10.97 -6.69 11.74
CA GLY A 100 10.22 -5.44 11.68
C GLY A 100 10.35 -4.76 10.32
N GLU A 101 11.58 -4.61 9.82
CA GLU A 101 11.86 -4.06 8.49
C GLU A 101 11.19 -4.86 7.38
N LEU A 102 11.28 -6.20 7.42
CA LEU A 102 10.60 -7.08 6.47
C LEU A 102 9.08 -6.86 6.48
N LEU A 103 8.44 -6.82 7.65
CA LEU A 103 6.99 -6.57 7.78
C LEU A 103 6.58 -5.18 7.25
N MET A 104 7.49 -4.20 7.28
CA MET A 104 7.22 -2.85 6.79
C MET A 104 7.34 -2.73 5.27
N ARG A 105 8.34 -3.39 4.66
CA ARG A 105 8.59 -3.30 3.22
C ARG A 105 7.80 -4.31 2.39
N ASP A 106 7.48 -5.47 2.98
CA ASP A 106 6.80 -6.56 2.30
C ASP A 106 5.35 -6.68 2.77
N ASN A 107 4.47 -5.93 2.09
CA ASN A 107 3.03 -5.96 2.37
C ASN A 107 2.41 -7.34 2.15
N GLU A 108 2.96 -8.16 1.25
CA GLU A 108 2.47 -9.51 0.99
C GLU A 108 2.76 -10.41 2.19
N PHE A 109 3.99 -10.38 2.69
CA PHE A 109 4.36 -11.10 3.90
C PHE A 109 3.54 -10.64 5.11
N ALA A 110 3.42 -9.33 5.33
CA ALA A 110 2.59 -8.79 6.42
C ALA A 110 1.12 -9.24 6.33
N SER A 111 0.56 -9.26 5.12
CA SER A 111 -0.81 -9.72 4.86
C SER A 111 -0.99 -11.21 5.09
N LYS A 112 0.00 -12.02 4.69
CA LYS A 112 0.01 -13.46 4.96
C LYS A 112 -0.02 -13.74 6.45
N VAL A 113 0.84 -13.07 7.22
CA VAL A 113 0.89 -13.22 8.69
C VAL A 113 -0.45 -12.86 9.32
N ALA A 114 -1.03 -11.72 8.95
CA ALA A 114 -2.32 -11.28 9.47
C ALA A 114 -3.46 -12.23 9.10
N LEU A 115 -3.54 -12.66 7.85
CA LEU A 115 -4.56 -13.57 7.36
C LEU A 115 -4.46 -14.95 8.03
N GLU A 116 -3.27 -15.51 8.16
CA GLU A 116 -3.06 -16.79 8.87
C GLU A 116 -3.50 -16.70 10.34
N ASN A 117 -3.22 -15.58 11.02
CA ASN A 117 -3.68 -15.36 12.39
C ASN A 117 -5.21 -15.27 12.47
N LEU A 118 -5.86 -14.54 11.56
CA LEU A 118 -7.33 -14.48 11.49
C LEU A 118 -7.94 -15.86 11.24
N LEU A 119 -7.38 -16.64 10.33
CA LEU A 119 -7.87 -17.98 10.01
C LEU A 119 -7.67 -18.96 11.18
N PHE A 120 -6.54 -18.86 11.89
CA PHE A 120 -6.32 -19.61 13.13
C PHE A 120 -7.40 -19.31 14.17
N TRP A 121 -7.68 -18.03 14.40
CA TRP A 121 -8.74 -17.63 15.33
C TRP A 121 -10.13 -18.00 14.84
N GLN A 122 -10.40 -17.91 13.54
CA GLN A 122 -11.67 -18.34 12.96
C GLN A 122 -11.96 -19.82 13.25
N LYS A 123 -10.94 -20.67 13.11
CA LYS A 123 -11.02 -22.08 13.49
C LYS A 123 -11.26 -22.24 15.00
N ASN A 124 -10.43 -21.62 15.84
CA ASN A 124 -10.52 -21.78 17.30
C ASN A 124 -11.81 -21.21 17.92
N ARG A 125 -12.36 -20.16 17.31
CA ARG A 125 -13.58 -19.47 17.76
C ARG A 125 -14.84 -19.95 17.04
N LYS A 126 -14.75 -21.03 16.26
CA LYS A 126 -15.88 -21.63 15.55
C LYS A 126 -16.68 -20.61 14.71
N GLY A 127 -15.97 -19.68 14.07
CA GLY A 127 -16.59 -18.63 13.26
C GLY A 127 -17.20 -17.44 14.03
N ASN A 128 -17.13 -17.40 15.37
CA ASN A 128 -17.64 -16.26 16.13
C ASN A 128 -16.81 -15.00 15.86
N TYR A 129 -17.31 -14.12 14.97
CA TYR A 129 -16.59 -12.93 14.51
C TYR A 129 -16.09 -12.03 15.63
N LYS A 130 -16.91 -11.80 16.66
CA LYS A 130 -16.53 -10.96 17.80
C LYS A 130 -15.33 -11.56 18.54
N GLU A 131 -15.37 -12.86 18.83
CA GLU A 131 -14.27 -13.54 19.50
C GLU A 131 -13.01 -13.64 18.63
N ILE A 132 -13.15 -13.81 17.31
CA ILE A 132 -12.05 -13.80 16.36
C ILE A 132 -11.27 -12.48 16.47
N ILE A 133 -11.97 -11.35 16.39
CA ILE A 133 -11.36 -10.02 16.45
C ILE A 133 -10.76 -9.73 17.82
N LYS A 134 -11.45 -10.10 18.91
CA LYS A 134 -10.90 -9.99 20.27
C LYS A 134 -9.62 -10.80 20.44
N SER A 135 -9.57 -12.00 19.88
CA SER A 135 -8.38 -12.85 19.94
C SER A 135 -7.28 -12.46 18.98
N TYR A 136 -7.59 -11.83 17.86
CA TYR A 136 -6.58 -11.21 17.02
C TYR A 136 -5.79 -10.16 17.83
N ASN A 137 -6.48 -9.33 18.62
CA ASN A 137 -5.84 -8.28 19.42
C ASN A 137 -5.18 -8.79 20.72
N LYS A 138 -5.83 -9.69 21.47
CA LYS A 138 -5.38 -10.10 22.82
C LYS A 138 -5.10 -11.60 23.00
N GLY A 139 -5.14 -12.39 21.94
CA GLY A 139 -4.97 -13.84 22.01
C GLY A 139 -5.99 -14.51 22.92
N PHE A 140 -5.55 -15.46 23.75
CA PHE A 140 -6.37 -16.08 24.81
C PHE A 140 -6.47 -15.24 26.09
N SER A 141 -5.67 -14.18 26.21
CA SER A 141 -5.52 -13.47 27.49
C SER A 141 -6.73 -12.62 27.88
N TRP A 142 -7.59 -12.27 26.92
CA TRP A 142 -8.82 -11.52 27.21
C TRP A 142 -9.85 -12.34 27.98
N GLU A 143 -9.85 -13.67 27.86
CA GLU A 143 -10.80 -14.54 28.58
C GLU A 143 -10.54 -14.54 30.09
N LYS A 144 -9.27 -14.42 30.47
CA LYS A 144 -8.81 -14.60 31.86
C LYS A 144 -8.60 -13.29 32.60
N ASN A 145 -8.72 -12.15 31.92
CA ASN A 145 -8.41 -10.85 32.51
C ASN A 145 -9.44 -9.79 32.09
N LYS A 146 -10.17 -9.24 33.06
CA LYS A 146 -11.24 -8.25 32.84
C LYS A 146 -10.76 -6.99 32.12
N SER A 147 -9.57 -6.49 32.45
CA SER A 147 -8.98 -5.32 31.78
C SER A 147 -8.66 -5.61 30.32
N LYS A 148 -8.02 -6.75 30.04
CA LYS A 148 -7.73 -7.20 28.67
C LYS A 148 -9.02 -7.46 27.87
N ASN A 149 -10.05 -8.00 28.52
CA ASN A 149 -11.38 -8.17 27.91
C ASN A 149 -11.99 -6.83 27.48
N LYS A 150 -11.93 -5.82 28.36
CA LYS A 150 -12.42 -4.48 28.05
C LYS A 150 -11.70 -3.87 26.86
N SER A 151 -10.36 -3.98 26.80
CA SER A 151 -9.59 -3.50 25.64
C SER A 151 -9.90 -4.28 24.36
N ALA A 152 -10.02 -5.61 24.43
CA ALA A 152 -10.38 -6.44 23.28
C ALA A 152 -11.78 -6.13 22.76
N GLU A 153 -12.73 -5.86 23.66
CA GLU A 153 -14.09 -5.45 23.30
C GLU A 153 -14.09 -4.10 22.57
N ALA A 154 -13.36 -3.11 23.09
CA ALA A 154 -13.22 -1.80 22.44
C ALA A 154 -12.64 -1.95 21.03
N TYR A 155 -11.56 -2.73 20.91
CA TYR A 155 -10.95 -3.04 19.61
C TYR A 155 -11.94 -3.69 18.63
N TYR A 156 -12.76 -4.64 19.10
CA TYR A 156 -13.81 -5.23 18.27
C TYR A 156 -14.84 -4.19 17.78
N GLN A 157 -15.28 -3.29 18.65
CA GLN A 157 -16.22 -2.23 18.26
C GLN A 157 -15.61 -1.29 17.21
N ASP A 158 -14.33 -0.94 17.37
CA ASP A 158 -13.60 -0.13 16.39
C ASP A 158 -13.55 -0.81 15.02
N ILE A 159 -13.16 -2.09 14.97
CA ILE A 159 -13.12 -2.88 13.73
C ILE A 159 -14.51 -2.98 13.11
N ARG A 160 -15.56 -3.26 13.90
CA ARG A 160 -16.93 -3.32 13.41
C ARG A 160 -17.36 -2.01 12.76
N MET A 161 -17.09 -0.87 13.40
CA MET A 161 -17.43 0.45 12.85
C MET A 161 -16.65 0.76 11.57
N LYS A 162 -15.36 0.42 11.54
CA LYS A 162 -14.52 0.59 10.35
C LYS A 162 -15.00 -0.28 9.18
N VAL A 163 -15.37 -1.54 9.44
CA VAL A 163 -15.98 -2.43 8.42
C VAL A 163 -17.23 -1.79 7.81
N LEU A 164 -18.13 -1.24 8.64
CA LEU A 164 -19.35 -0.60 8.14
C LEU A 164 -19.04 0.60 7.24
N LYS A 165 -18.12 1.48 7.65
CA LYS A 165 -17.69 2.62 6.83
C LYS A 165 -17.04 2.17 5.52
N LEU A 166 -16.20 1.14 5.57
CA LEU A 166 -15.51 0.60 4.39
C LEU A 166 -16.47 -0.04 3.39
N ARG A 167 -17.57 -0.67 3.84
CA ARG A 167 -18.63 -1.18 2.96
C ARG A 167 -19.29 -0.09 2.12
N SER A 168 -19.44 1.11 2.67
CA SER A 168 -19.97 2.26 1.92
C SER A 168 -18.91 2.93 1.04
N TYR A 169 -17.64 2.87 1.45
CA TYR A 169 -16.52 3.58 0.81
C TYR A 169 -15.91 2.82 -0.38
N ILE A 170 -15.52 1.55 -0.18
CA ILE A 170 -14.72 0.79 -1.16
C ILE A 170 -15.43 0.65 -2.51
N PRO A 171 -16.72 0.25 -2.61
CA PRO A 171 -17.38 0.12 -3.91
C PRO A 171 -17.43 1.43 -4.70
N LYS A 172 -17.66 2.56 -4.02
CA LYS A 172 -17.67 3.90 -4.64
C LYS A 172 -16.28 4.28 -5.15
N TYR A 173 -15.26 4.04 -4.31
CA TYR A 173 -13.88 4.31 -4.68
C TYR A 173 -13.42 3.45 -5.87
N THR A 174 -13.69 2.14 -5.85
CA THR A 174 -13.34 1.23 -6.95
C THR A 174 -14.02 1.63 -8.25
N LYS A 175 -15.31 2.00 -8.22
CA LYS A 175 -16.03 2.48 -9.41
C LYS A 175 -15.41 3.76 -9.96
N ALA A 176 -15.14 4.75 -9.10
CA ALA A 176 -14.53 6.01 -9.49
C ALA A 176 -13.13 5.80 -10.09
N TYR A 177 -12.30 4.97 -9.44
CA TYR A 177 -10.95 4.63 -9.88
C TYR A 177 -10.94 3.92 -11.25
N ASN A 178 -11.82 2.94 -11.44
CA ASN A 178 -11.91 2.23 -12.71
C ASN A 178 -12.39 3.14 -13.85
N ASN A 179 -13.32 4.06 -13.56
CA ASN A 179 -13.76 5.04 -14.54
C ASN A 179 -12.63 6.01 -14.94
N SER A 180 -11.87 6.54 -13.97
CA SER A 180 -10.74 7.42 -14.27
C SER A 180 -9.65 6.69 -15.08
N LEU A 181 -9.38 5.43 -14.75
CA LEU A 181 -8.40 4.62 -15.47
C LEU A 181 -8.86 4.34 -16.91
N LYS A 182 -10.15 4.08 -17.11
CA LYS A 182 -10.74 3.89 -18.44
C LYS A 182 -10.57 5.14 -19.30
N ILE A 183 -10.88 6.32 -18.76
CA ILE A 183 -10.72 7.61 -19.45
C ILE A 183 -9.24 7.83 -19.83
N GLU A 184 -8.32 7.60 -18.89
CA GLU A 184 -6.88 7.76 -19.14
C GLU A 184 -6.37 6.82 -20.26
N LEU A 185 -6.88 5.58 -20.30
CA LEU A 185 -6.55 4.62 -21.34
C LEU A 185 -7.15 5.03 -22.70
N GLU A 186 -8.38 5.55 -22.72
CA GLU A 186 -9.03 6.07 -23.93
C GLU A 186 -8.25 7.26 -24.52
N ASP A 187 -7.82 8.21 -23.68
CA ASP A 187 -7.02 9.36 -24.09
C ASP A 187 -5.65 8.94 -24.66
N LYS A 188 -4.96 8.00 -24.00
CA LYS A 188 -3.70 7.44 -24.51
C LYS A 188 -3.88 6.76 -25.85
N ASN A 189 -4.95 5.97 -26.00
CA ASN A 189 -5.26 5.30 -27.26
C ASN A 189 -5.56 6.31 -28.39
N GLN A 190 -6.25 7.41 -28.08
CA GLN A 190 -6.53 8.45 -29.05
C GLN A 190 -5.25 9.20 -29.47
N ASN A 191 -4.37 9.52 -28.52
CA ASN A 191 -3.08 10.12 -28.82
C ASN A 191 -2.23 9.21 -29.72
N ILE A 192 -2.19 7.90 -29.44
CA ILE A 192 -1.49 6.93 -30.30
C ILE A 192 -2.06 6.93 -31.72
N LYS A 193 -3.40 6.94 -31.86
CA LYS A 193 -4.05 6.98 -33.19
C LYS A 193 -3.68 8.25 -33.97
N ASN A 194 -3.68 9.40 -33.31
CA ASN A 194 -3.31 10.67 -33.92
C ASN A 194 -1.84 10.63 -34.39
N THR A 195 -0.91 10.21 -33.51
CA THR A 195 0.50 10.07 -33.86
C THR A 195 0.72 9.12 -35.04
N LEU A 196 0.01 7.99 -35.08
CA LEU A 196 0.10 7.04 -36.20
C LEU A 196 -0.38 7.65 -37.52
N LYS A 197 -1.45 8.46 -37.47
CA LYS A 197 -1.96 9.18 -38.64
C LYS A 197 -0.94 10.21 -39.15
N ASP A 198 -0.35 10.99 -38.25
CA ASP A 198 0.67 12.00 -38.60
C ASP A 198 1.91 11.35 -39.24
N ILE A 199 2.34 10.18 -38.73
CA ILE A 199 3.44 9.40 -39.31
C ILE A 199 3.07 8.90 -40.73
N GLN A 200 1.85 8.41 -40.92
CA GLN A 200 1.38 7.95 -42.23
C GLN A 200 1.31 9.09 -43.26
N ASP A 201 0.81 10.25 -42.84
CA ASP A 201 0.69 11.43 -43.70
C ASP A 201 2.07 12.01 -44.05
N SER A 202 3.01 12.02 -43.08
CA SER A 202 4.42 12.39 -43.32
C SER A 202 5.12 11.46 -44.32
N ARG A 203 4.86 10.14 -44.24
CA ARG A 203 5.40 9.16 -45.21
C ARG A 203 4.79 9.30 -46.60
N LYS A 204 3.54 9.76 -46.73
CA LYS A 204 2.92 10.05 -48.03
C LYS A 204 3.51 11.30 -48.67
N GLN A 205 3.81 12.33 -47.87
CA GLN A 205 4.45 13.56 -48.36
C GLN A 205 5.89 13.31 -48.85
N GLN A 206 6.63 12.38 -48.24
CA GLN A 206 7.96 11.94 -48.72
C GLN A 206 7.91 11.09 -50.00
N LYS A 207 6.74 10.57 -50.41
CA LYS A 207 6.57 9.77 -51.65
C LYS A 207 6.09 10.59 -52.86
N ASN A 208 5.91 11.91 -52.74
CA ASN A 208 5.68 12.75 -53.90
C ASN A 208 6.97 12.89 -54.73
N PRO A 209 6.93 12.71 -56.05
CA PRO A 209 8.15 12.55 -56.84
C PRO A 209 8.94 13.85 -56.89
N ILE A 210 10.26 13.72 -56.67
CA ILE A 210 11.26 14.70 -57.08
C ILE A 210 10.91 15.10 -58.52
N LYS A 211 10.47 16.36 -58.74
CA LYS A 211 10.43 16.93 -60.07
C LYS A 211 11.83 16.80 -60.64
N LYS A 212 12.01 15.99 -61.69
CA LYS A 212 13.23 15.94 -62.49
C LYS A 212 13.54 17.37 -62.95
N ILE A 213 14.51 18.00 -62.29
CA ILE A 213 15.23 19.13 -62.85
C ILE A 213 16.29 18.48 -63.72
N GLU A 214 16.10 18.52 -65.04
CA GLU A 214 17.17 18.25 -65.99
C GLU A 214 18.19 19.40 -65.88
N SER A 215 19.23 19.25 -65.07
CA SER A 215 20.45 20.03 -65.23
C SER A 215 21.38 19.26 -66.17
N LYS A 216 21.61 19.83 -67.36
CA LYS A 216 22.68 19.44 -68.26
C LYS A 216 24.01 19.94 -67.68
N ASP A 217 24.56 19.22 -66.72
CA ASP A 217 25.93 19.48 -66.26
C ASP A 217 26.90 18.71 -67.16
N LYS A 218 27.53 19.47 -68.07
CA LYS A 218 28.69 19.01 -68.82
C LYS A 218 29.80 18.68 -67.82
N ILE A 219 30.29 17.45 -67.91
CA ILE A 219 31.49 16.98 -67.22
C ILE A 219 32.66 17.84 -67.69
N PHE A 220 33.21 18.68 -66.80
CA PHE A 220 34.49 19.33 -66.99
C PHE A 220 35.59 18.39 -66.49
N ILE A 221 36.36 17.82 -67.42
CA ILE A 221 37.55 17.04 -67.11
C ILE A 221 38.72 18.02 -67.02
N MET A 222 39.35 18.08 -65.85
CA MET A 222 40.57 18.85 -65.59
C MET A 222 41.77 18.07 -66.16
N PRO A 223 42.65 18.66 -66.98
CA PRO A 223 43.88 17.98 -67.38
C PRO A 223 44.88 18.05 -66.21
N GLU A 224 45.51 16.92 -65.91
CA GLU A 224 46.62 16.85 -64.98
C GLU A 224 47.91 17.45 -65.57
N PRO A 225 48.83 17.94 -64.71
CA PRO A 225 50.04 18.66 -65.10
C PRO A 225 51.09 17.80 -65.83
#